data_AF-A0A972QS73-F1
#
_entry.id   AF-A0A972QS73-F1
#
_cell.length_a   1.000
_cell.length_b   1.000
_cell.length_c   1.000
_cell.angle_alpha   90.00
_cell.angle_beta   90.00
_cell.angle_gamma   90.00
#
_symmetry.space_group_name_H-M   'P 1'
#
loop_
_entity.id
_entity.type
_entity.pdbx_description
1 polymer ?
#
loop_
_entity_poly.entity_id
_entity_poly.type
_entity_poly.pdbx_seq_one_letter_code
_entity_poly.pdbx_strand_id
1 'polypeptide(L)'
;MNYLKAILVMLFLLFVVIVVVQNYQPFSTGVKFRIDLIFFKYETSEMSLYFVTIISFLVGIVLAGLCGIFERFHLKKRIKTLMKNIKEKDEELSSLRNLPVTAEDISLKQISDT
;
A
#
# COMPACT_ATOMS: atom_id res chain seq x y z
N MET A 1 4.93 -10.39 16.53
CA MET A 1 5.74 -10.00 15.34
C MET A 1 6.08 -8.50 15.27
N ASN A 2 5.39 -7.60 15.99
CA ASN A 2 5.66 -6.15 15.89
C ASN A 2 6.94 -5.72 16.64
N TYR A 3 7.25 -6.34 17.78
CA TYR A 3 8.46 -6.01 18.55
C TYR A 3 9.75 -6.39 17.84
N LEU A 4 9.81 -7.58 17.22
CA LEU A 4 10.99 -7.99 16.45
C LEU A 4 11.22 -7.08 15.23
N LYS A 5 10.14 -6.67 14.54
CA LYS A 5 10.21 -5.68 13.47
C LYS A 5 10.68 -4.31 14.00
N ALA A 6 10.20 -3.88 15.16
CA ALA A 6 10.62 -2.63 15.78
C ALA A 6 12.11 -2.66 16.18
N ILE A 7 12.59 -3.75 16.77
CA ILE A 7 14.00 -3.94 17.11
C ILE A 7 14.87 -3.94 15.85
N LEU A 8 14.45 -4.62 14.79
CA LEU A 8 15.17 -4.64 13.52
C LEU A 8 15.24 -3.23 12.88
N VAL A 9 14.13 -2.50 12.90
CA VAL A 9 14.07 -1.12 12.40
C VAL A 9 14.95 -0.20 13.23
N MET A 10 14.94 -0.34 14.56
CA MET A 10 15.81 0.42 15.46
C MET A 10 17.29 0.14 15.18
N LEU A 11 17.66 -1.14 15.04
CA LEU A 11 19.04 -1.55 14.74
C LEU A 11 19.48 -1.02 13.38
N PHE A 12 18.61 -1.08 12.37
CA PHE A 12 18.86 -0.52 11.06
C PHE A 12 19.05 1.00 11.12
N LEU A 13 18.20 1.72 11.86
CA LEU A 13 18.33 3.16 12.04
C LEU A 13 19.67 3.52 12.70
N LEU A 14 20.06 2.79 13.74
CA LEU A 14 21.36 2.95 14.41
C LEU A 14 22.51 2.73 13.42
N PHE A 15 22.45 1.65 12.64
CA PHE A 15 23.46 1.33 11.62
C PHE A 15 23.59 2.47 10.60
N VAL A 16 22.48 3.01 10.10
CA VAL A 16 22.48 4.15 9.18
C VAL A 16 23.18 5.36 9.81
N VAL A 17 22.87 5.70 11.06
CA VAL A 17 23.54 6.81 11.77
C VAL A 17 25.04 6.59 11.87
N ILE A 18 25.47 5.38 12.24
CA ILE A 18 26.89 5.02 12.34
C ILE A 18 27.60 5.21 11.00
N VAL A 19 26.99 4.72 9.89
CA VAL A 19 27.54 4.88 8.55
C VAL A 19 27.71 6.36 8.18
N VAL A 20 26.72 7.20 8.47
CA VAL A 20 26.78 8.64 8.18
C VAL A 20 27.90 9.33 8.96
N VAL A 21 28.02 9.04 10.27
CA VAL A 21 29.05 9.65 11.13
C VAL A 21 30.45 9.20 10.71
N GLN A 22 30.64 7.90 10.46
CA GLN A 22 31.95 7.38 10.05
C GLN A 22 32.38 7.90 8.66
N ASN A 23 31.42 8.14 7.76
CA ASN A 23 31.69 8.63 6.41
C ASN A 23 31.52 10.15 6.29
N TYR A 24 31.61 10.90 7.39
CA TYR A 24 31.39 12.34 7.40
C TYR A 24 32.29 13.09 6.39
N GLN A 25 33.56 12.69 6.28
CA GLN A 25 34.51 13.37 5.37
C GLN A 25 34.15 13.16 3.89
N PRO A 26 33.87 11.93 3.40
CA PRO A 26 33.28 11.72 2.08
C PRO A 26 32.00 12.53 1.84
N PHE A 27 31.07 12.56 2.80
CA PHE A 27 29.82 13.33 2.69
C PHE A 27 30.03 14.84 2.63
N SER A 28 31.12 15.35 3.21
CA SER A 28 31.48 16.78 3.16
C SER A 28 32.12 17.20 1.84
N THR A 29 32.47 16.25 0.97
CA THR A 29 33.08 16.54 -0.33
C THR A 29 32.07 17.26 -1.24
N GLY A 30 32.51 18.36 -1.84
CA GLY A 30 31.74 19.10 -2.83
C GLY A 30 31.62 18.30 -4.12
N VAL A 31 30.40 18.12 -4.61
CA VAL A 31 30.12 17.51 -5.91
C VAL A 31 29.49 18.52 -6.85
N LYS A 32 29.85 18.41 -8.12
CA LYS A 32 29.20 19.12 -9.21
C LYS A 32 28.40 18.13 -10.03
N PHE A 33 27.14 18.45 -10.25
CA PHE A 33 26.30 17.70 -11.17
C PHE A 33 26.39 18.37 -12.53
N ARG A 34 26.75 17.58 -13.55
CA ARG A 34 26.86 18.04 -14.93
C ARG A 34 25.87 17.29 -15.78
N ILE A 35 25.19 18.05 -16.63
CA ILE A 35 24.29 17.56 -17.65
C ILE A 35 24.89 17.99 -18.99
N ASP A 36 25.38 17.03 -19.77
CA ASP A 36 25.94 17.26 -21.10
C ASP A 36 25.01 16.61 -22.15
N LEU A 37 24.03 17.37 -22.61
CA LEU A 37 23.19 17.02 -23.75
C LEU A 37 23.75 17.71 -25.00
N ILE A 38 23.49 17.11 -26.18
CA ILE A 38 23.95 17.58 -27.49
C ILE A 38 23.65 19.08 -27.74
N PHE A 39 22.54 19.61 -27.20
CA PHE A 39 22.15 21.03 -27.33
C PHE A 39 22.14 21.81 -26.00
N PHE A 40 22.51 21.18 -24.88
CA PHE A 40 22.38 21.81 -23.57
C PHE A 40 23.45 21.31 -22.60
N LYS A 41 24.31 22.23 -22.17
CA LYS A 41 25.32 21.99 -21.14
C LYS A 41 24.96 22.79 -19.90
N TYR A 42 24.77 22.09 -18.79
CA TYR A 42 24.48 22.71 -17.51
C TYR A 42 25.30 22.07 -16.40
N GLU A 43 25.88 22.90 -15.54
CA GLU A 43 26.66 22.47 -14.39
C GLU A 43 26.13 23.19 -13.14
N THR A 44 25.84 22.42 -12.11
CA THR A 44 25.41 22.96 -10.82
C THR A 44 26.62 23.45 -10.03
N SER A 45 26.42 24.49 -9.21
CA SER A 45 27.41 24.94 -8.23
C SER A 45 27.86 23.80 -7.31
N GLU A 46 29.07 23.90 -6.77
CA GLU A 46 29.58 22.93 -5.79
C GLU A 46 28.63 22.84 -4.60
N MET A 47 28.07 21.66 -4.40
CA MET A 47 27.23 21.35 -3.27
C MET A 47 27.79 20.14 -2.54
N SER A 48 27.82 20.20 -1.22
CA SER A 48 28.21 19.04 -0.42
C SER A 48 27.24 17.88 -0.63
N LEU A 49 27.79 16.67 -0.76
CA LEU A 49 27.01 15.42 -0.84
C LEU A 49 26.03 15.24 0.31
N TYR A 50 26.29 15.87 1.46
CA TYR A 50 25.40 15.88 2.61
C TYR A 50 23.99 16.39 2.26
N PHE A 51 23.91 17.54 1.58
CA PHE A 51 22.62 18.14 1.19
C PHE A 51 21.88 17.26 0.18
N VAL A 52 22.61 16.75 -0.82
CA VAL A 52 22.03 15.88 -1.86
C VAL A 52 21.43 14.62 -1.23
N THR A 53 22.16 14.01 -0.30
CA THR A 53 21.75 12.79 0.39
C THR A 53 20.49 13.04 1.24
N ILE A 54 20.47 14.13 2.01
CA ILE A 54 19.31 14.48 2.84
C ILE A 54 18.08 14.76 2.00
N ILE A 55 18.21 15.55 0.93
CA ILE A 55 17.08 15.87 0.05
C ILE A 55 16.56 14.60 -0.63
N SER A 56 17.45 13.76 -1.15
CA SER A 56 17.06 12.48 -1.76
C SER A 56 16.37 11.55 -0.76
N PHE A 57 16.84 11.49 0.48
CA PHE A 57 16.22 10.70 1.54
C PHE A 57 14.83 11.23 1.90
N LEU A 58 14.69 12.55 2.04
CA LEU A 58 13.40 13.19 2.33
C LEU A 58 12.39 12.93 1.21
N VAL A 59 12.79 13.07 -0.05
CA VAL A 59 11.96 12.74 -1.20
C VAL A 59 11.56 11.27 -1.16
N GLY A 60 12.49 10.36 -0.84
CA GLY A 60 12.20 8.94 -0.65
C GLY A 60 11.14 8.68 0.42
N ILE A 61 11.23 9.35 1.58
CA ILE A 61 10.21 9.25 2.65
C ILE A 61 8.86 9.75 2.16
N VAL A 62 8.81 10.90 1.49
CA VAL A 62 7.57 11.47 0.97
C VAL A 62 6.93 10.51 -0.04
N LEU A 63 7.71 9.98 -0.97
CA LEU A 63 7.22 9.01 -1.96
C LEU A 63 6.73 7.71 -1.30
N ALA A 64 7.48 7.15 -0.36
CA ALA A 64 7.06 5.97 0.39
C ALA A 64 5.76 6.21 1.17
N GLY A 65 5.63 7.38 1.79
CA GLY A 65 4.40 7.82 2.46
C GLY A 65 3.22 7.92 1.51
N LEU A 66 3.41 8.55 0.34
CA LEU A 66 2.39 8.66 -0.70
C LEU A 66 1.96 7.29 -1.24
N CYS A 67 2.89 6.38 -1.51
CA CYS A 67 2.59 5.01 -1.92
C CYS A 67 1.77 4.28 -0.85
N GLY A 68 2.18 4.34 0.43
CA GLY A 68 1.45 3.71 1.52
C GLY A 68 0.03 4.27 1.72
N ILE A 69 -0.14 5.58 1.53
CA ILE A 69 -1.46 6.22 1.54
C ILE A 69 -2.31 5.68 0.37
N PHE A 70 -1.76 5.62 -0.84
CA PHE A 70 -2.47 5.14 -2.03
C PHE A 70 -2.91 3.68 -1.90
N GLU A 71 -2.03 2.81 -1.42
CA GLU A 71 -2.34 1.41 -1.12
C GLU A 71 -3.49 1.30 -0.11
N ARG A 72 -3.47 2.12 0.94
CA ARG A 72 -4.52 2.10 1.96
C ARG A 72 -5.88 2.56 1.43
N PHE A 73 -5.90 3.54 0.52
CA PHE A 73 -7.14 3.92 -0.17
C PHE A 73 -7.67 2.81 -1.07
N HIS A 74 -6.79 2.16 -1.82
CA HIS A 74 -7.17 1.03 -2.67
C HIS A 74 -7.70 -0.16 -1.85
N LEU A 75 -7.06 -0.47 -0.71
CA LEU A 75 -7.53 -1.50 0.23
C LEU A 75 -8.91 -1.18 0.80
N LYS A 76 -9.15 0.07 1.23
CA LYS A 76 -10.47 0.52 1.70
C LYS A 76 -11.56 0.39 0.63
N LYS A 77 -11.26 0.75 -0.62
CA LYS A 77 -12.19 0.57 -1.75
C LYS A 77 -12.54 -0.91 -1.94
N ARG A 78 -11.54 -1.80 -1.94
CA ARG A 78 -11.75 -3.25 -2.08
C ARG A 78 -12.64 -3.81 -0.97
N ILE A 79 -12.40 -3.40 0.28
CA ILE A 79 -13.24 -3.80 1.43
C ILE A 79 -14.70 -3.37 1.21
N LYS A 80 -14.92 -2.13 0.78
CA LYS A 80 -16.28 -1.61 0.53
C LYS A 80 -17.00 -2.38 -0.59
N THR A 81 -16.29 -2.68 -1.68
CA THR A 81 -16.84 -3.49 -2.78
C THR A 81 -17.17 -4.90 -2.34
N LEU A 82 -16.27 -5.57 -1.58
CA LEU A 82 -16.52 -6.90 -1.06
C LEU A 82 -17.74 -6.94 -0.13
N MET A 83 -17.87 -5.98 0.79
CA MET A 83 -19.04 -5.89 1.67
C MET A 83 -20.34 -5.68 0.89
N LYS A 84 -20.32 -4.88 -0.18
CA LYS A 84 -21.49 -4.68 -1.05
C LYS A 84 -21.91 -5.98 -1.74
N ASN A 85 -20.94 -6.73 -2.29
CA ASN A 85 -21.19 -8.02 -2.92
C ASN A 85 -21.71 -9.07 -1.92
N ILE A 86 -21.22 -9.06 -0.67
CA ILE A 86 -21.74 -9.94 0.39
C ILE A 86 -23.21 -9.62 0.65
N LYS A 87 -23.57 -8.34 0.80
CA LYS A 87 -24.95 -7.91 1.05
C LYS A 87 -25.90 -8.29 -0.09
N GLU A 88 -25.49 -8.06 -1.33
CA GLU A 88 -26.28 -8.42 -2.52
C GLU A 88 -26.51 -9.93 -2.61
N LYS A 89 -25.47 -10.75 -2.38
CA LYS A 89 -25.59 -12.22 -2.35
C LYS A 89 -26.50 -12.71 -1.22
N ASP A 90 -26.48 -12.06 -0.07
CA ASP A 90 -27.33 -12.39 1.08
C ASP A 90 -28.81 -12.04 0.80
N GLU A 91 -29.05 -10.91 0.10
CA GLU A 91 -30.38 -10.53 -0.38
C GLU A 91 -30.91 -11.49 -1.46
N GLU A 92 -30.07 -11.94 -2.39
CA GLU A 92 -30.44 -12.97 -3.38
C GLU A 92 -30.84 -14.28 -2.71
N LEU A 93 -30.06 -14.77 -1.74
CA LEU A 93 -30.40 -15.96 -0.94
C LEU A 93 -31.70 -15.77 -0.15
N SER A 94 -31.91 -14.61 0.46
CA SER A 94 -33.16 -14.29 1.17
C SER A 94 -34.36 -14.24 0.23
N SER A 95 -34.20 -13.74 -1.00
CA SER A 95 -35.25 -13.68 -2.01
C SER A 95 -35.60 -15.08 -2.55
N LEU A 96 -34.60 -15.94 -2.73
CA LEU A 96 -34.78 -17.33 -3.14
C LEU A 96 -35.43 -18.19 -2.05
N ARG A 97 -35.21 -17.85 -0.77
CA ARG A 97 -35.87 -18.52 0.36
C ARG A 97 -37.33 -18.08 0.57
N ASN A 98 -37.69 -16.90 0.04
CA ASN A 98 -39.05 -16.36 0.10
C ASN A 98 -39.89 -16.67 -1.16
N LEU A 99 -39.33 -17.36 -2.14
CA LEU A 99 -40.15 -18.01 -3.16
C LEU A 99 -40.93 -19.16 -2.48
N PRO A 100 -42.27 -19.20 -2.60
CA PRO A 100 -43.05 -20.33 -2.14
C PRO A 100 -42.71 -21.52 -3.04
N VAL A 101 -41.66 -22.27 -2.69
CA VAL A 101 -41.43 -23.59 -3.25
C VAL A 101 -42.45 -24.51 -2.62
N THR A 102 -43.63 -24.55 -3.25
CA THR A 102 -44.37 -25.77 -3.59
C THR A 102 -44.25 -26.93 -2.57
N ALA A 103 -44.49 -26.66 -1.30
CA ALA A 103 -44.63 -27.71 -0.28
C ALA A 103 -46.09 -28.16 -0.12
N GLU A 104 -47.04 -27.49 -0.77
CA GLU A 104 -48.48 -27.75 -0.61
C GLU A 104 -49.11 -28.62 -1.70
N ASP A 105 -48.36 -29.08 -2.70
CA ASP A 105 -48.90 -29.94 -3.78
C ASP A 105 -48.60 -31.45 -3.61
N ILE A 106 -48.44 -31.91 -2.37
CA ILE A 106 -48.31 -33.35 -2.04
C ILE A 106 -49.47 -33.86 -1.18
N SER A 107 -50.36 -32.99 -0.68
CA SER A 107 -51.41 -33.41 0.27
C SER A 107 -52.76 -33.79 -0.35
N LEU A 108 -52.99 -33.58 -1.66
CA LEU A 108 -54.32 -33.79 -2.26
C LEU A 108 -54.45 -35.02 -3.17
N LYS A 109 -53.36 -35.76 -3.46
CA LYS A 109 -53.42 -36.96 -4.31
C LYS A 109 -53.60 -38.29 -3.55
N GLN A 110 -53.66 -38.25 -2.21
CA GLN A 110 -53.79 -39.48 -1.40
C GLN A 110 -55.21 -39.74 -0.87
N ILE A 111 -56.19 -38.91 -1.25
CA ILE A 111 -57.59 -39.01 -0.79
C ILE A 111 -58.54 -39.46 -1.92
N SER A 112 -58.10 -39.50 -3.19
CA SER A 112 -58.98 -39.85 -4.33
C SER A 112 -59.06 -41.33 -4.69
N ASP A 113 -58.20 -42.18 -4.12
CA ASP A 113 -58.15 -43.62 -4.45
C ASP A 113 -58.68 -44.47 -3.28
N THR A 114 -59.88 -44.11 -2.79
CA THR A 114 -60.77 -45.05 -2.06
C THR A 114 -61.73 -45.69 -3.05
#